data_AF-A0A7W9T737-F1
#
_entry.id   AF-A0A7W9T737-F1
#
_cell.length_a   1.000
_cell.length_b   1.000
_cell.length_c   1.000
_cell.angle_alpha   90.00
_cell.angle_beta   90.00
_cell.angle_gamma   90.00
#
_symmetry.space_group_name_H-M   'P 1'
#
loop_
_entity.id
_entity.type
_entity.pdbx_description
1 polymer ?
#
loop_
_entity_poly.entity_id
_entity_poly.type
_entity_poly.pdbx_seq_one_letter_code
_entity_poly.pdbx_strand_id
1 'polypeptide(L)'
;MLEKEDGLCQWPAQAVSYFTTYRVDGYEGGVVPAGPPVRIGHYEDTFRRVGDGNWLLASRTLHLPFGGPTPRANMPASQGS
;
A
#
# COMPACT_ATOMS: atom_id res chain seq x y z
N MET A 1 -30.11 15.34 -18.24
CA MET A 1 -30.43 16.00 -16.96
C MET A 1 -30.91 14.89 -16.04
N LEU A 2 -30.00 14.28 -15.29
CA LEU A 2 -30.34 13.21 -14.34
C LEU A 2 -30.31 13.83 -12.95
N GLU A 3 -31.42 13.68 -12.26
CA GLU A 3 -31.72 14.37 -11.02
C GLU A 3 -30.78 13.89 -9.91
N LYS A 4 -30.17 14.86 -9.21
CA LYS A 4 -29.43 14.60 -7.97
C LYS A 4 -30.47 14.35 -6.87
N GLU A 5 -30.84 13.10 -6.66
CA GLU A 5 -31.49 12.70 -5.42
C GLU A 5 -30.47 12.90 -4.28
N ASP A 6 -30.81 13.82 -3.38
CA ASP A 6 -30.31 13.95 -2.02
C ASP A 6 -28.80 14.21 -1.83
N GLY A 7 -28.24 15.25 -2.46
CA GLY A 7 -27.10 16.03 -1.92
C GLY A 7 -25.78 15.30 -1.55
N LEU A 8 -25.70 13.99 -1.67
CA LEU A 8 -24.58 13.14 -1.30
C LEU A 8 -24.12 12.47 -2.58
N CYS A 9 -22.87 12.69 -2.96
CA CYS A 9 -22.25 11.96 -4.06
C CYS A 9 -22.34 10.45 -3.76
N GLN A 10 -23.22 9.73 -4.47
CA GLN A 10 -23.37 8.28 -4.37
C GLN A 10 -22.42 7.53 -5.31
N TRP A 11 -21.67 8.24 -6.14
CA TRP A 11 -20.69 7.62 -7.03
C TRP A 11 -19.48 7.12 -6.24
N PRO A 12 -18.91 5.95 -6.60
CA PRO A 12 -17.68 5.48 -6.01
C PRO A 12 -16.54 6.45 -6.32
N ALA A 13 -15.66 6.68 -5.35
CA ALA A 13 -14.42 7.42 -5.58
C ALA A 13 -13.30 6.45 -5.98
N GLN A 14 -12.36 6.91 -6.79
CA GLN A 14 -11.21 6.12 -7.25
C GLN A 14 -9.91 6.83 -6.87
N ALA A 15 -8.87 6.06 -6.53
CA ALA A 15 -7.53 6.61 -6.28
C ALA A 15 -6.44 5.67 -6.78
N VAL A 16 -5.32 6.26 -7.23
CA VAL A 16 -4.07 5.55 -7.47
C VAL A 16 -3.05 6.04 -6.45
N SER A 17 -2.46 5.13 -5.68
CA SER A 17 -1.46 5.45 -4.66
C SER A 17 -0.18 4.66 -4.90
N TYR A 18 0.93 5.36 -5.10
CA TYR A 18 2.25 4.75 -5.27
C TYR A 18 2.90 4.51 -3.92
N PHE A 19 3.61 3.40 -3.77
CA PHE A 19 4.29 3.06 -2.52
C PHE A 19 5.64 2.41 -2.76
N THR A 20 6.50 2.60 -1.76
CA THR A 20 7.77 1.90 -1.59
C THR A 20 7.85 1.44 -0.14
N THR A 21 8.09 0.16 0.11
CA THR A 21 8.23 -0.36 1.47
C THR A 21 9.66 -0.76 1.77
N TYR A 22 10.15 -0.31 2.92
CA TYR A 22 11.39 -0.76 3.54
C TYR A 22 11.02 -1.64 4.72
N ARG A 23 11.52 -2.88 4.74
CA ARG A 23 11.19 -3.85 5.79
C ARG A 23 12.39 -4.74 6.07
N VAL A 24 12.61 -5.04 7.35
CA VAL A 24 13.52 -6.06 7.85
C VAL A 24 12.77 -6.85 8.91
N ASP A 25 12.85 -8.18 8.86
CA ASP A 25 12.27 -9.07 9.86
C ASP A 25 13.28 -9.37 10.98
N GLY A 26 12.81 -9.71 12.18
CA GLY A 26 13.67 -10.13 13.29
C GLY A 26 14.46 -8.99 13.95
N TYR A 27 13.97 -7.76 13.88
CA TYR A 27 14.58 -6.62 14.57
C TYR A 27 14.40 -6.76 16.10
N GLU A 28 15.51 -6.90 16.82
CA GLU A 28 15.55 -7.03 18.29
C GLU A 28 16.05 -5.76 19.01
N GLY A 29 16.32 -4.68 18.26
CA GLY A 29 16.90 -3.44 18.79
C GLY A 29 18.20 -3.04 18.09
N GLY A 30 18.66 -1.81 18.31
CA GLY A 30 19.87 -1.26 17.70
C GLY A 30 19.64 -0.58 16.34
N VAL A 31 20.69 -0.43 15.54
CA VAL A 31 20.60 0.23 14.22
C VAL A 31 20.54 -0.84 13.14
N VAL A 32 19.45 -0.83 12.35
CA VAL A 32 19.34 -1.63 11.12
C VAL A 32 19.86 -0.78 9.96
N PRO A 33 20.87 -1.24 9.19
CA PRO A 33 21.29 -0.54 8.00
C PRO A 33 20.13 -0.33 7.03
N ALA A 34 20.08 0.83 6.38
CA ALA A 34 19.10 1.08 5.33
C ALA A 34 19.36 0.11 4.15
N GLY A 35 18.51 -0.90 4.02
CA GLY A 35 18.51 -1.80 2.87
C GLY A 35 17.75 -1.20 1.68
N PRO A 36 17.91 -1.78 0.48
CA PRO A 36 17.05 -1.45 -0.65
C PRO A 36 15.58 -1.71 -0.28
N PRO A 37 14.61 -1.03 -0.94
CA PRO A 37 13.20 -1.33 -0.73
C PRO A 37 12.90 -2.78 -1.07
N VAL A 38 11.98 -3.40 -0.34
CA VAL A 38 11.59 -4.81 -0.54
C VAL A 38 10.37 -4.96 -1.44
N ARG A 39 9.53 -3.91 -1.51
CA ARG A 39 8.38 -3.85 -2.41
C ARG A 39 8.23 -2.44 -2.96
N ILE A 40 7.97 -2.35 -4.26
CA ILE A 40 7.63 -1.11 -4.96
C ILE A 40 6.40 -1.41 -5.80
N GLY A 41 5.42 -0.53 -5.76
CA GLY A 41 4.19 -0.72 -6.52
C GLY A 41 3.21 0.42 -6.37
N HIS A 42 1.97 0.13 -6.76
CA HIS A 42 0.85 1.02 -6.53
C HIS A 42 -0.43 0.24 -6.23
N TYR A 43 -1.34 0.92 -5.57
CA TYR A 43 -2.71 0.48 -5.39
C TYR A 43 -3.60 1.23 -6.37
N GLU A 44 -4.52 0.51 -6.98
CA GLU A 44 -5.73 1.08 -7.58
C GLU A 44 -6.90 0.76 -6.67
N ASP A 45 -7.51 1.81 -6.11
CA ASP A 45 -8.53 1.70 -5.08
C ASP A 45 -9.88 2.22 -5.58
N THR A 46 -10.94 1.55 -5.14
CA THR A 46 -12.30 2.11 -5.17
C THR A 46 -12.80 2.31 -3.74
N PHE A 47 -13.51 3.41 -3.50
CA PHE A 47 -14.08 3.75 -2.21
C PHE A 47 -15.58 3.94 -2.33
N ARG A 48 -16.30 3.53 -1.28
CA ARG A 48 -17.74 3.78 -1.14
C ARG A 48 -17.99 4.70 0.05
N ARG A 49 -18.90 5.64 -0.11
CA ARG A 49 -19.37 6.49 0.98
C ARG A 49 -20.41 5.76 1.81
N VAL A 50 -20.36 5.90 3.13
CA VAL A 50 -21.39 5.40 4.05
C VAL A 50 -22.17 6.56 4.67
N GLY A 51 -23.32 6.27 5.30
CA GLY A 51 -24.31 7.26 5.75
C GLY A 51 -23.76 8.43 6.58
N ASP A 52 -22.67 8.21 7.32
CA ASP A 52 -22.05 9.22 8.19
C ASP A 52 -21.02 10.09 7.44
N GLY A 53 -20.98 10.02 6.11
CA GLY A 53 -20.03 10.75 5.28
C GLY A 53 -18.63 10.14 5.21
N ASN A 54 -18.35 9.10 6.01
CA ASN A 54 -17.11 8.32 5.96
C ASN A 54 -16.95 7.59 4.62
N TRP A 55 -15.69 7.40 4.21
CA TRP A 55 -15.34 6.59 3.06
C TRP A 55 -14.68 5.30 3.51
N LEU A 56 -15.13 4.18 2.96
CA LEU A 56 -14.53 2.87 3.18
C LEU A 56 -13.89 2.38 1.88
N LEU A 57 -12.74 1.72 1.99
CA LEU A 57 -12.11 1.01 0.89
C LEU A 57 -13.04 -0.15 0.46
N ALA A 58 -13.54 -0.09 -0.77
CA ALA A 58 -14.44 -1.08 -1.33
C ALA A 58 -13.68 -2.18 -2.06
N SER A 59 -12.67 -1.82 -2.85
CA SER A 59 -11.74 -2.75 -3.47
C SER A 59 -10.35 -2.14 -3.62
N ARG A 60 -9.35 -3.00 -3.72
CA ARG A 60 -7.95 -2.66 -3.97
C ARG A 60 -7.34 -3.68 -4.90
N THR A 61 -6.77 -3.22 -6.00
CA THR A 61 -5.85 -4.00 -6.83
C THR A 61 -4.43 -3.58 -6.50
N LEU A 62 -3.59 -4.54 -6.13
CA LEU A 62 -2.17 -4.32 -5.91
C LEU A 62 -1.40 -4.67 -7.19
N HIS A 63 -0.74 -3.67 -7.76
CA HIS A 63 0.28 -3.86 -8.78
C HIS A 63 1.65 -3.86 -8.11
N LEU A 64 2.35 -4.99 -8.17
CA LEU A 64 3.64 -5.18 -7.51
C LEU A 64 4.75 -5.50 -8.53
N PRO A 65 5.26 -4.49 -9.27
CA PRO A 65 6.39 -4.66 -10.19
C PRO A 65 7.65 -5.17 -9.52
N PHE A 66 7.86 -4.86 -8.24
CA PHE A 66 8.99 -5.35 -7.46
C PHE A 66 8.51 -5.88 -6.10
N GLY A 67 8.82 -7.13 -5.79
CA GLY A 67 8.44 -7.79 -4.55
C GLY A 67 9.40 -8.90 -4.14
N GLY A 68 10.59 -8.51 -3.67
CA GLY A 68 11.62 -9.44 -3.22
C GLY A 68 11.34 -10.04 -1.83
N PRO A 69 12.09 -11.09 -1.43
CA PRO A 69 12.06 -11.60 -0.07
C PRO A 69 12.41 -10.50 0.93
N THR A 70 11.79 -10.53 2.10
CA THR A 70 12.13 -9.58 3.17
C THR A 70 13.43 -10.03 3.85
N PRO A 71 14.46 -9.16 3.93
CA PRO A 71 15.69 -9.47 4.66
C PRO A 71 15.42 -9.73 6.14
N ARG A 72 16.21 -10.59 6.77
CA ARG A 72 16.24 -10.77 8.22
C ARG A 72 17.40 -9.99 8.83
N ALA A 73 17.16 -9.33 9.97
CA ALA A 73 18.19 -8.69 10.75
C ALA A 73 19.24 -9.73 11.17
N ASN A 74 20.51 -9.32 11.21
CA ASN A 74 21.65 -10.15 11.62
C ASN A 74 21.98 -11.36 10.71
N MET A 75 21.36 -11.49 9.55
CA MET A 75 21.88 -12.37 8.50
C MET A 75 22.96 -11.62 7.72
N PRO A 76 24.18 -12.17 7.53
CA PRO A 76 25.17 -11.52 6.67
C PRO A 76 24.54 -11.36 5.28
N ALA A 77 24.68 -10.17 4.69
CA ALA A 77 24.26 -9.96 3.32
C ALA A 77 24.97 -11.02 2.48
N SER A 78 24.20 -11.90 1.84
CA SER A 78 24.75 -12.83 0.86
C SER A 78 25.37 -11.97 -0.24
N GLN A 79 26.69 -11.79 -0.20
CA GLN A 79 27.41 -11.17 -1.28
C GLN A 79 27.22 -12.09 -2.49
N GLY A 80 26.43 -11.64 -3.46
CA GLY A 80 26.31 -12.35 -4.72
C GLY A 80 27.71 -12.48 -5.32
N SER A 81 28.11 -13.72 -5.63
CA SER A 81 29.24 -14.00 -6.53
C SER A 81 28.94 -13.50 -7.94
#